data_AF-E9SHH2-F1
#
_entry.id   AF-E9SHH2-F1
#
_cell.length_a   1.000
_cell.length_b   1.000
_cell.length_c   1.000
_cell.angle_alpha   90.00
_cell.angle_beta   90.00
_cell.angle_gamma   90.00
#
_symmetry.space_group_name_H-M   'P 1'
#
loop_
_entity.id
_entity.type
_entity.pdbx_description
1 polymer ?
#
loop_
_entity_poly.entity_id
_entity_poly.type
_entity_poly.pdbx_seq_one_letter_code
_entity_poly.pdbx_strand_id
1 'polypeptide(L)'
;MPKGKPNKRYTPEFKIKVVETMQKEKLSYSEAAREFDVSNHNRVADWERIYLEEGKEGFYVERRGRKSTGRPPKLKKEVEEDLIAEVQRLRAENAYLKKLNALVAERVRQEKKHK
;
A
#
# COMPACT_ATOMS: atom_id res chain seq x y z
N MET A 1 27.44 32.08 -8.01
CA MET A 1 27.06 30.71 -8.41
C MET A 1 25.75 30.78 -9.19
N PRO A 2 25.62 30.17 -10.38
CA PRO A 2 24.36 30.12 -11.10
C PRO A 2 23.36 29.28 -10.29
N LYS A 3 22.10 29.74 -10.19
CA LYS A 3 21.03 29.02 -9.49
C LYS A 3 20.72 27.72 -10.26
N GLY A 4 20.60 26.59 -9.56
CA GLY A 4 20.33 25.28 -10.18
C GLY A 4 19.00 25.22 -10.93
N LYS A 5 18.85 24.24 -11.84
CA LYS A 5 17.60 24.04 -12.60
C LYS A 5 16.42 23.80 -11.64
N PRO A 6 15.27 24.47 -11.83
CA PRO A 6 14.11 24.27 -10.98
C PRO A 6 13.55 22.85 -11.14
N ASN A 7 13.07 22.26 -10.05
CA ASN A 7 12.46 20.93 -10.05
C ASN A 7 11.15 20.92 -10.86
N LYS A 8 10.98 19.93 -11.76
CA LYS A 8 9.72 19.66 -12.48
C LYS A 8 8.60 19.39 -11.46
N ARG A 9 7.45 20.05 -11.64
CA ARG A 9 6.26 19.88 -10.79
C ARG A 9 5.26 19.00 -11.53
N TYR A 10 4.60 18.12 -10.78
CA TYR A 10 3.58 17.20 -11.28
C TYR A 10 2.29 17.45 -10.53
N THR A 11 1.16 17.45 -11.25
CA THR A 11 -0.17 17.61 -10.64
C THR A 11 -0.55 16.34 -9.87
N PRO A 12 -1.45 16.42 -8.88
CA PRO A 12 -1.97 15.24 -8.18
C PRO A 12 -2.53 14.18 -9.13
N GLU A 13 -3.31 14.60 -10.13
CA GLU A 13 -3.96 13.72 -11.11
C GLU A 13 -2.94 12.93 -11.92
N PHE A 14 -1.85 13.60 -12.33
CA PHE A 14 -0.76 12.95 -13.03
C PHE A 14 -0.09 11.88 -12.15
N LYS A 15 0.19 12.19 -10.88
CA LYS A 15 0.82 11.22 -9.96
C LYS A 15 -0.06 9.99 -9.74
N ILE A 16 -1.37 10.21 -9.57
CA ILE A 16 -2.36 9.12 -9.43
C ILE A 16 -2.31 8.22 -10.67
N LYS A 17 -2.39 8.82 -11.87
CA LYS A 17 -2.32 8.07 -13.13
C LYS A 17 -1.05 7.21 -13.22
N VAL A 18 0.12 7.79 -12.90
CA VAL A 18 1.40 7.07 -12.94
C VAL A 18 1.38 5.85 -12.02
N VAL A 19 0.97 6.02 -10.76
CA VAL A 19 0.95 4.93 -9.76
C VAL A 19 -0.06 3.84 -10.14
N GLU A 20 -1.27 4.23 -10.56
CA GLU A 20 -2.30 3.26 -10.96
C GLU A 20 -1.89 2.46 -12.20
N THR A 21 -1.32 3.11 -13.22
CA THR A 21 -0.81 2.42 -14.40
C THR A 21 0.34 1.48 -14.02
N MET A 22 1.30 1.94 -13.21
CA MET A 22 2.41 1.11 -12.73
C MET A 22 1.91 -0.16 -12.01
N GLN A 23 0.92 -0.04 -11.12
CA GLN A 23 0.38 -1.19 -10.39
C GLN A 23 -0.46 -2.13 -11.25
N LYS A 24 -1.19 -1.58 -12.23
CA LYS A 24 -1.99 -2.34 -13.18
C LYS A 24 -1.12 -3.15 -14.14
N GLU A 25 -0.10 -2.51 -14.69
CA GLU A 25 0.79 -3.07 -15.71
C GLU A 25 2.03 -3.77 -15.12
N LYS A 26 2.19 -3.71 -13.79
CA LYS A 26 3.33 -4.31 -13.04
C LYS A 26 4.69 -3.77 -13.49
N LEU A 27 4.73 -2.49 -13.81
CA LEU A 27 5.96 -1.80 -14.20
C LEU A 27 6.86 -1.60 -12.97
N SER A 28 8.17 -1.70 -13.17
CA SER A 28 9.14 -1.22 -12.19
C SER A 28 9.13 0.31 -12.10
N TYR A 29 9.66 0.87 -11.02
CA TYR A 29 9.78 2.34 -10.87
C TYR A 29 10.56 3.01 -12.01
N SER A 30 11.58 2.33 -12.54
CA SER A 30 12.39 2.83 -13.64
C SER A 30 11.63 2.82 -14.96
N GLU A 31 10.86 1.77 -15.22
CA GLU A 31 10.01 1.68 -16.41
C GLU A 31 8.90 2.73 -16.36
N ALA A 32 8.20 2.85 -15.23
CA ALA A 32 7.17 3.89 -15.05
C ALA A 32 7.77 5.30 -15.18
N ALA A 33 8.97 5.55 -14.64
CA ALA A 33 9.62 6.84 -14.81
C ALA A 33 9.96 7.15 -16.28
N ARG A 34 10.39 6.15 -17.05
CA ARG A 34 10.68 6.30 -18.48
C ARG A 34 9.41 6.53 -19.29
N GLU A 35 8.36 5.74 -19.04
CA GLU A 35 7.08 5.78 -19.75
C GLU A 35 6.40 7.15 -19.60
N PHE A 36 6.46 7.74 -18.40
CA PHE A 36 5.77 8.98 -18.07
C PHE A 36 6.69 10.22 -18.05
N ASP A 37 7.93 10.10 -18.55
CA ASP A 37 8.94 11.17 -18.53
C ASP A 37 9.09 11.83 -17.14
N VAL A 38 9.18 10.98 -16.11
CA VAL A 38 9.44 11.39 -14.73
C VAL A 38 10.94 11.46 -14.52
N SER A 39 11.39 12.62 -14.06
CA SER A 39 12.82 12.95 -13.88
C SER A 39 13.67 11.92 -13.10
N ASN A 40 13.06 11.14 -12.19
CA ASN A 40 13.77 10.15 -11.38
C ASN A 40 12.79 9.06 -10.90
N HIS A 41 13.18 7.79 -10.98
CA HIS A 41 12.41 6.65 -10.45
C HIS A 41 12.12 6.77 -8.94
N ASN A 42 13.00 7.41 -8.16
CA ASN A 42 12.75 7.65 -6.73
C ASN A 42 11.49 8.50 -6.48
N ARG A 43 11.10 9.36 -7.44
CA ARG A 43 9.83 10.12 -7.36
C ARG A 43 8.63 9.18 -7.44
N VAL A 44 8.70 8.17 -8.30
CA VAL A 44 7.62 7.20 -8.48
C VAL A 44 7.47 6.35 -7.22
N ALA A 45 8.58 5.92 -6.62
CA ALA A 45 8.57 5.23 -5.33
C ALA A 45 7.97 6.09 -4.20
N ASP A 46 8.34 7.38 -4.13
CA ASP A 46 7.74 8.31 -3.15
C ASP A 46 6.22 8.46 -3.36
N TRP A 47 5.76 8.46 -4.62
CA TRP A 47 4.33 8.57 -4.93
C TRP A 47 3.58 7.30 -4.59
N GLU A 48 4.13 6.12 -4.87
CA GLU A 48 3.50 4.88 -4.47
C GLU A 48 3.37 4.78 -2.94
N ARG A 49 4.39 5.19 -2.18
CA ARG A 49 4.28 5.25 -0.71
C ARG A 49 3.11 6.11 -0.27
N ILE A 50 2.98 7.33 -0.80
CA ILE A 50 1.85 8.23 -0.47
C ILE A 50 0.51 7.57 -0.83
N TYR A 51 0.43 6.91 -1.99
CA TYR A 51 -0.79 6.25 -2.43
C TYR A 51 -1.19 5.07 -1.52
N LEU A 52 -0.23 4.27 -1.06
CA LEU A 52 -0.48 3.12 -0.20
C LEU A 52 -0.82 3.53 1.25
N GLU A 53 -0.18 4.59 1.77
CA GLU A 53 -0.38 5.05 3.15
C GLU A 53 -1.61 5.96 3.30
N GLU A 54 -1.86 6.84 2.33
CA GLU A 54 -2.84 7.93 2.42
C GLU A 54 -3.91 7.90 1.31
N GLY A 55 -3.79 7.01 0.33
CA GLY A 55 -4.69 6.96 -0.82
C GLY A 55 -4.49 8.11 -1.82
N LYS A 56 -5.42 8.24 -2.76
CA LYS A 56 -5.42 9.30 -3.80
C LYS A 56 -5.42 10.71 -3.21
N GLU A 57 -6.21 10.89 -2.15
CA GLU A 57 -6.35 12.17 -1.44
C GLU A 57 -5.02 12.67 -0.88
N GLY A 58 -4.11 11.74 -0.54
CA GLY A 58 -2.76 12.04 -0.07
C GLY A 58 -1.97 12.94 -1.04
N PHE A 59 -2.26 12.95 -2.34
CA PHE A 59 -1.58 13.83 -3.30
C PHE A 59 -2.08 15.28 -3.31
N TYR A 60 -3.26 15.55 -2.78
CA TYR A 60 -3.85 16.89 -2.66
C TYR A 60 -3.41 17.61 -1.37
N VAL A 61 -2.85 16.87 -0.41
CA VAL A 61 -2.34 17.42 0.84
C VAL A 61 -1.04 18.19 0.63
N GLU A 62 -1.08 19.50 0.90
CA GLU A 62 0.11 20.35 0.92
C GLU A 62 1.00 20.04 2.13
N ARG A 63 2.27 19.72 1.89
CA ARG A 63 3.24 19.32 2.92
C ARG A 63 4.41 20.30 3.06
N ARG A 64 4.52 21.31 2.18
CA ARG A 64 5.60 22.31 2.25
C ARG A 64 5.48 23.13 3.54
N GLY A 65 6.63 23.37 4.18
CA GLY A 65 6.71 24.14 5.42
C GLY A 65 6.27 23.39 6.68
N ARG A 66 5.79 22.14 6.56
CA ARG A 66 5.45 21.32 7.73
C ARG A 66 6.73 20.85 8.42
N LYS A 67 6.83 21.08 9.74
CA LYS A 67 7.93 20.56 10.54
C LYS A 67 7.91 19.03 10.50
N SER A 68 9.09 18.42 10.44
CA SER A 68 9.22 16.97 10.60
C SER A 68 8.64 16.55 11.95
N THR A 69 7.78 15.53 11.95
CA THR A 69 7.24 14.92 13.17
C THR A 69 8.27 14.05 13.89
N GLY A 70 9.48 13.91 13.33
CA GLY A 70 10.52 13.06 13.87
C GLY A 70 10.20 11.58 13.75
N ARG A 71 10.95 10.76 14.50
CA ARG A 71 10.71 9.32 14.59
C ARG A 71 9.38 9.09 15.34
N PRO A 72 8.48 8.23 14.84
CA PRO A 72 7.26 7.89 15.56
C PRO A 72 7.62 7.32 16.96
N PRO A 73 6.82 7.63 17.99
CA PRO A 73 7.05 7.11 19.33
C PRO A 73 6.99 5.58 19.31
N LYS A 74 7.84 4.95 20.11
CA LYS A 74 7.74 3.50 20.33
C LYS A 74 6.42 3.21 21.04
N LEU A 75 5.74 2.13 20.62
CA LEU A 75 4.58 1.62 21.34
C LEU A 75 5.00 1.22 22.76
N LYS A 76 4.08 1.37 23.71
CA LYS A 76 4.27 0.82 25.07
C LYS A 76 4.25 -0.71 24.96
N LYS A 77 5.09 -1.40 25.74
CA LYS A 77 5.18 -2.88 25.70
C LYS A 77 3.84 -3.57 25.92
N GLU A 78 3.03 -3.07 26.85
CA GLU A 78 1.68 -3.59 27.12
C GLU A 78 0.80 -3.61 25.86
N VAL A 79 0.80 -2.50 25.11
CA VAL A 79 0.02 -2.37 23.87
C VAL A 79 0.55 -3.30 22.77
N GLU A 80 1.87 -3.54 22.75
CA GLU A 80 2.49 -4.48 21.81
C GLU A 80 2.11 -5.93 22.11
N GLU A 81 2.10 -6.32 23.39
CA GLU A 81 1.67 -7.65 23.84
C GLU A 81 0.19 -7.91 23.55
N ASP A 82 -0.68 -6.95 23.84
CA ASP A 82 -2.12 -7.02 23.51
C ASP A 82 -2.35 -7.21 22.00
N LEU A 83 -1.60 -6.46 21.17
CA LEU A 83 -1.69 -6.57 19.72
C LEU A 83 -1.21 -7.94 19.21
N ILE A 84 -0.16 -8.52 19.83
CA ILE A 84 0.31 -9.86 19.50
C ILE A 84 -0.75 -10.91 19.85
N ALA A 85 -1.36 -10.82 21.02
CA ALA A 85 -2.43 -11.72 21.46
C ALA A 85 -3.63 -11.64 20.50
N GLU A 86 -4.02 -10.43 20.10
CA GLU A 86 -5.12 -10.22 19.15
C GLU A 86 -4.81 -10.81 17.77
N VAL A 87 -3.59 -10.60 17.26
CA VAL A 87 -3.16 -11.20 15.98
C VAL A 87 -3.19 -12.74 16.05
N GLN A 88 -2.79 -13.33 17.18
CA GLN A 88 -2.86 -14.78 17.37
C GLN A 88 -4.31 -15.28 17.38
N ARG A 89 -5.20 -14.59 18.10
CA ARG A 89 -6.64 -14.88 18.13
C ARG A 89 -7.25 -14.82 16.73
N LEU A 90 -6.99 -13.75 15.99
CA LEU A 90 -7.48 -13.58 14.61
C LEU A 90 -6.92 -14.63 13.65
N ARG A 91 -5.67 -15.08 13.83
CA ARG A 91 -5.10 -16.17 13.04
C ARG A 91 -5.79 -17.50 13.33
N ALA A 92 -6.10 -17.78 14.60
CA ALA A 92 -6.84 -18.98 14.99
C ALA A 92 -8.26 -18.96 14.42
N GLU A 93 -8.97 -17.83 14.52
CA GLU A 93 -10.30 -17.65 13.94
C GLU A 93 -10.29 -17.86 12.41
N ASN A 94 -9.34 -17.24 11.71
CA ASN A 94 -9.19 -17.44 10.26
C ASN A 94 -8.90 -18.90 9.89
N ALA A 95 -8.06 -19.60 10.67
CA ALA A 95 -7.77 -21.01 10.44
C ALA A 95 -9.02 -21.89 10.63
N TYR A 96 -9.81 -21.61 11.67
CA TYR A 96 -11.07 -22.29 11.93
C TYR A 96 -12.08 -22.07 10.79
N LEU A 97 -12.27 -20.82 10.35
CA LEU A 97 -13.16 -20.49 9.24
C LEU A 97 -12.73 -21.17 7.93
N LYS A 98 -11.43 -21.21 7.63
CA LYS A 98 -10.89 -21.94 6.47
C LYS A 98 -11.20 -23.44 6.56
N LYS A 99 -11.05 -24.05 7.74
CA LYS A 99 -11.36 -25.47 7.94
C LYS A 99 -12.85 -25.74 7.78
N LEU A 100 -13.71 -24.90 8.35
CA LEU A 100 -15.16 -24.99 8.21
C LEU A 100 -15.57 -24.93 6.74
N ASN A 101 -15.06 -23.94 6.00
CA ASN A 101 -15.33 -23.79 4.57
C ASN A 101 -14.89 -25.02 3.76
N ALA A 102 -13.74 -25.62 4.09
CA ALA A 102 -13.27 -26.84 3.44
C ALA A 102 -14.21 -28.04 3.69
N LEU A 103 -14.72 -28.20 4.92
CA LEU A 103 -15.66 -29.27 5.27
C LEU A 103 -17.01 -29.08 4.55
N VAL A 104 -17.52 -27.84 4.51
CA VAL A 104 -18.76 -27.50 3.79
C VAL A 104 -18.58 -27.78 2.29
N ALA A 105 -17.46 -27.37 1.70
CA ALA A 105 -17.17 -27.62 0.29
C ALA A 105 -17.11 -29.12 -0.04
N GLU A 106 -16.49 -29.93 0.83
CA GLU A 106 -16.45 -31.38 0.66
C GLU A 106 -17.85 -31.99 0.77
N ARG A 107 -18.66 -31.59 1.75
CA ARG A 107 -20.05 -32.05 1.89
C ARG A 107 -20.88 -31.76 0.63
N VAL A 108 -20.84 -30.53 0.13
CA VAL A 108 -21.55 -30.13 -1.10
C VAL A 108 -21.08 -30.96 -2.30
N ARG A 109 -19.78 -31.28 -2.37
CA ARG A 109 -19.23 -32.13 -3.44
C ARG A 109 -19.77 -33.57 -3.36
N GLN A 110 -19.90 -34.13 -2.16
CA GLN A 110 -20.45 -35.48 -1.96
C GLN A 110 -21.95 -35.51 -2.30
N GLU A 111 -22.75 -34.53 -1.84
CA GLU A 111 -24.18 -34.44 -2.16
C GLU A 111 -24.45 -34.34 -3.66
N LYS A 112 -23.58 -33.64 -4.43
CA LYS A 112 -23.65 -33.58 -5.89
C LYS A 112 -23.30 -34.90 -6.60
N LYS A 113 -22.47 -35.77 -6.00
CA LYS A 113 -22.12 -37.08 -6.58
C LYS A 113 -23.21 -38.12 -6.38
N HIS A 114 -24.02 -37.97 -5.33
CA HIS A 114 -25.11 -38.88 -5.00
C HIS A 114 -26.45 -38.51 -5.64
N LYS A 115 -26.46 -37.51 -6.53
CA LYS A 115 -27.62 -37.03 -7.27
C LYS A 115 -27.39 -37.23 -8.76
#